data_AF-A0A3A4Z686-F1
#
_entry.id   AF-A0A3A4Z686-F1
#
_cell.length_a   1.000
_cell.length_b   1.000
_cell.length_c   1.000
_cell.angle_alpha   90.00
_cell.angle_beta   90.00
_cell.angle_gamma   90.00
#
_symmetry.space_group_name_H-M   'P 1'
#
loop_
_entity.id
_entity.type
_entity.pdbx_description
1 polymer ?
#
loop_
_entity_poly.entity_id
_entity_poly.type
_entity_poly.pdbx_seq_one_letter_code
_entity_poly.pdbx_strand_id
1 'polypeptide(L)'
;MAVATYALVTIATILTCRLGLGELSTVQWRIFMGVAVAGNALFLFLFMTGLNLRFSDPSLTWIQIFYSTCWGMVSLYALPAARPIVLMFYIPAFSFGMLGLRKGQYMSLAASVMALYGSVLVLEYLENVVVL
;
A
#
# COMPACT_ATOMS: atom_id res chain seq x y z
N MET A 1 -2.49 -12.85 4.75
CA MET A 1 -3.13 -11.66 4.16
C MET A 1 -2.17 -10.81 3.37
N ALA A 2 -1.11 -10.26 3.98
CA ALA A 2 -0.16 -9.37 3.32
C ALA A 2 0.28 -9.89 1.93
N VAL A 3 0.96 -11.04 1.85
CA VAL A 3 1.49 -11.59 0.58
C VAL A 3 0.43 -11.69 -0.52
N ALA A 4 -0.79 -12.11 -0.21
CA ALA A 4 -1.87 -12.22 -1.19
C ALA A 4 -2.27 -10.84 -1.74
N THR A 5 -2.41 -9.83 -0.88
CA THR A 5 -2.69 -8.45 -1.31
C THR A 5 -1.55 -7.90 -2.16
N TYR A 6 -0.29 -8.10 -1.76
CA TYR A 6 0.86 -7.70 -2.58
C TYR A 6 0.84 -8.38 -3.95
N ALA A 7 0.61 -9.69 -4.00
CA ALA A 7 0.54 -10.43 -5.26
C ALA A 7 -0.60 -9.94 -6.15
N LEU A 8 -1.81 -9.74 -5.60
CA LEU A 8 -2.96 -9.26 -6.35
C LEU A 8 -2.74 -7.85 -6.91
N VAL A 9 -2.23 -6.93 -6.09
CA VAL A 9 -1.92 -5.57 -6.53
C VAL A 9 -0.80 -5.58 -7.57
N THR A 10 0.25 -6.40 -7.40
CA THR A 10 1.30 -6.55 -8.41
C THR A 10 0.75 -7.08 -9.73
N ILE A 11 -0.12 -8.11 -9.70
CA ILE A 11 -0.78 -8.63 -10.90
C ILE A 11 -1.63 -7.55 -11.56
N ALA A 12 -2.43 -6.81 -10.79
CA ALA A 12 -3.23 -5.70 -11.30
C ALA A 12 -2.36 -4.61 -11.94
N THR A 13 -1.24 -4.23 -11.31
CA THR A 13 -0.27 -3.27 -11.87
C THR A 13 0.32 -3.80 -13.18
N ILE A 14 0.74 -5.08 -13.24
CA ILE A 14 1.27 -5.68 -14.48
C ILE A 14 0.22 -5.65 -15.59
N LEU A 15 -1.01 -6.09 -15.31
CA LEU A 15 -2.09 -6.11 -16.31
C LEU A 15 -2.43 -4.69 -16.80
N THR A 16 -2.45 -3.72 -15.89
CA THR A 16 -2.72 -2.31 -16.24
C THR A 16 -1.64 -1.78 -17.19
N CYS A 17 -0.36 -2.06 -16.91
CA CYS A 17 0.74 -1.68 -17.81
C CYS A 17 0.64 -2.40 -19.16
N ARG A 18 0.24 -3.68 -19.19
CA ARG A 18 0.07 -4.45 -20.44
C ARG A 18 -1.10 -3.95 -21.29
N LEU A 19 -2.11 -3.36 -20.66
CA LEU A 19 -3.26 -2.75 -21.34
C LEU A 19 -2.97 -1.31 -21.82
N GLY A 20 -1.78 -0.77 -21.57
CA GLY A 20 -1.40 0.59 -21.95
C GLY A 20 -2.08 1.69 -21.11
N LEU A 21 -2.59 1.33 -19.92
CA LEU A 21 -3.30 2.25 -19.02
C LEU A 21 -2.36 3.01 -18.06
N GLY A 22 -1.05 2.79 -18.19
CA GLY A 22 0.00 3.47 -17.45
C GLY A 22 1.34 2.78 -17.61
N GLU A 23 2.42 3.45 -17.24
CA GLU A 23 3.77 2.93 -17.35
C GLU A 23 4.54 3.13 -16.05
N LEU A 24 5.33 2.13 -15.68
CA LEU A 24 6.31 2.24 -14.60
C LEU A 24 7.71 2.11 -15.21
N SER A 25 8.57 3.08 -14.90
CA SER A 25 10.00 3.01 -15.17
C SER A 25 10.63 1.77 -14.54
N THR A 26 11.71 1.27 -15.12
CA THR A 26 12.52 0.16 -14.55
C THR A 26 12.91 0.42 -13.10
N VAL A 27 13.19 1.67 -12.73
CA VAL A 27 13.53 2.04 -11.34
C VAL A 27 12.30 1.93 -10.44
N GLN A 28 11.14 2.42 -10.89
CA GLN A 28 9.89 2.30 -10.14
C GLN A 28 9.49 0.84 -9.92
N TRP A 29 9.67 -0.03 -10.94
CA TRP A 29 9.46 -1.48 -10.79
C TRP A 29 10.37 -2.11 -9.74
N ARG A 30 11.66 -1.75 -9.73
CA ARG A 30 12.61 -2.25 -8.73
C ARG A 30 12.23 -1.82 -7.32
N ILE A 31 11.84 -0.55 -7.15
CA ILE A 31 11.39 -0.03 -5.85
C ILE A 31 10.10 -0.73 -5.43
N PHE A 32 9.13 -0.83 -6.33
CA PHE A 32 7.84 -1.46 -6.08
C PHE A 32 8.00 -2.92 -5.63
N MET A 33 8.76 -3.73 -6.36
CA MET A 33 9.00 -5.13 -5.98
C MET A 33 9.90 -5.24 -4.73
N GLY A 34 10.93 -4.40 -4.64
CA GLY A 34 11.88 -4.41 -3.52
C GLY A 34 11.20 -4.10 -2.19
N VAL A 35 10.34 -3.07 -2.14
CA VAL A 35 9.56 -2.71 -0.95
C VAL A 35 8.55 -3.81 -0.61
N ALA A 36 7.87 -4.40 -1.59
CA ALA A 36 6.95 -5.51 -1.33
C ALA A 36 7.67 -6.71 -0.67
N VAL A 37 8.79 -7.14 -1.24
CA VAL A 37 9.58 -8.27 -0.72
C VAL A 37 10.19 -7.94 0.64
N ALA A 38 10.79 -6.76 0.79
CA ALA A 38 11.43 -6.34 2.05
C ALA A 38 10.42 -6.28 3.20
N GLY A 39 9.23 -5.70 2.97
CA GLY A 39 8.17 -5.63 3.97
C GLY A 39 7.69 -7.02 4.39
N ASN A 40 7.35 -7.88 3.44
CA ASN A 40 6.89 -9.23 3.76
C ASN A 40 7.96 -10.06 4.46
N ALA A 41 9.23 -9.95 4.05
CA ALA A 41 10.36 -10.60 4.72
C ALA A 41 10.54 -10.10 6.16
N LEU A 42 10.44 -8.78 6.38
CA LEU A 42 10.52 -8.18 7.71
C LEU A 42 9.40 -8.68 8.62
N PHE A 43 8.14 -8.64 8.17
CA PHE A 43 7.02 -9.13 8.96
C PHE A 43 7.14 -10.63 9.23
N LEU A 44 7.53 -11.43 8.23
CA LEU A 44 7.76 -12.87 8.41
C LEU A 44 8.82 -13.13 9.47
N PHE A 45 9.95 -12.42 9.41
CA PHE A 45 11.02 -12.52 10.41
C PHE A 45 10.51 -12.18 11.82
N LEU A 46 9.73 -11.11 11.99
CA LEU A 46 9.16 -10.72 13.28
C LEU A 46 8.21 -11.78 13.85
N PHE A 47 7.44 -12.45 12.98
CA PHE A 47 6.56 -13.55 13.39
C PHE A 47 7.33 -14.82 13.74
N MET A 48 8.34 -15.19 12.95
CA MET A 48 9.15 -16.39 13.19
C MET A 48 9.97 -16.29 14.48
N THR A 49 10.45 -15.09 14.81
CA THR A 49 11.23 -14.84 16.04
C THR A 49 10.36 -14.62 17.28
N GLY A 50 9.03 -14.52 17.12
CA GLY A 50 8.11 -14.18 18.20
C GLY A 50 8.26 -12.74 18.72
N LEU A 51 9.08 -11.90 18.06
CA LEU A 51 9.28 -10.50 18.45
C LEU A 51 8.00 -9.69 18.33
N ASN A 52 7.11 -10.07 17.41
CA ASN A 52 5.77 -9.49 17.25
C ASN A 52 4.96 -9.52 18.56
N LEU A 53 5.15 -10.53 19.42
CA LEU A 53 4.43 -10.68 20.69
C LEU A 53 4.79 -9.61 21.73
N ARG A 54 5.89 -8.87 21.53
CA ARG A 54 6.31 -7.78 22.42
C ARG A 54 5.52 -6.49 22.17
N PHE A 55 4.80 -6.39 21.05
CA PHE A 55 4.02 -5.22 20.70
C PHE A 55 2.59 -5.33 21.24
N SER A 56 1.95 -4.17 21.46
CA SER A 56 0.56 -4.09 21.95
C SER A 56 -0.46 -4.66 20.96
N ASP A 57 -0.13 -4.68 19.67
CA ASP A 57 -0.83 -5.40 18.62
C ASP A 57 0.07 -6.52 18.08
N PRO A 58 -0.06 -7.77 18.57
CA PRO A 58 0.78 -8.89 18.14
C PRO A 58 0.66 -9.25 16.67
N SER A 59 -0.45 -8.86 16.02
CA SER A 59 -0.66 -9.07 14.59
C SER A 59 0.04 -8.02 13.73
N LEU A 60 0.52 -6.93 14.35
CA LEU A 60 1.12 -5.78 13.70
C LEU A 60 0.22 -5.19 12.59
N THR A 61 -1.10 -5.35 12.72
CA THR A 61 -2.10 -5.01 11.69
C THR A 61 -2.00 -3.54 11.29
N TRP A 62 -1.86 -2.63 12.27
CA TRP A 62 -1.74 -1.20 11.97
C TRP A 62 -0.53 -0.91 11.08
N ILE A 63 0.65 -1.44 11.45
CA ILE A 63 1.91 -1.22 10.74
C ILE A 63 1.88 -1.91 9.38
N GLN A 64 1.27 -3.10 9.28
CA GLN A 64 1.11 -3.80 8.01
C GLN A 64 0.24 -3.02 7.02
N ILE A 65 -0.92 -2.53 7.46
CA ILE A 65 -1.81 -1.74 6.58
C ILE A 65 -1.12 -0.44 6.19
N PHE A 66 -0.51 0.27 7.14
CA PHE A 66 0.20 1.51 6.84
C PHE A 66 1.37 1.28 5.87
N TYR A 67 2.19 0.26 6.08
CA TYR A 67 3.29 -0.09 5.20
C TYR A 67 2.82 -0.47 3.78
N SER A 68 1.77 -1.29 3.69
CA SER A 68 1.13 -1.63 2.40
C SER A 68 0.53 -0.41 1.71
N THR A 69 0.07 0.57 2.49
CA THR A 69 -0.46 1.83 1.96
C THR A 69 0.64 2.64 1.30
N CYS A 70 1.77 2.85 2.01
CA CYS A 70 2.93 3.57 1.46
C CYS A 70 3.42 2.91 0.16
N TRP A 71 3.46 1.58 0.12
CA TRP A 71 3.80 0.82 -1.08
C TRP A 71 2.78 1.01 -2.21
N GLY A 72 1.48 0.92 -1.91
CA GLY A 72 0.39 1.07 -2.87
C GLY A 72 0.32 2.44 -3.53
N MET A 73 0.81 3.49 -2.86
CA MET A 73 0.89 4.85 -3.43
C MET A 73 1.73 4.90 -4.72
N VAL A 74 2.75 4.04 -4.86
CA VAL A 74 3.56 3.97 -6.09
C VAL A 74 2.69 3.58 -7.29
N SER A 75 1.83 2.57 -7.12
CA SER A 75 0.89 2.16 -8.17
C SER A 75 -0.19 3.22 -8.42
N LEU A 76 -0.70 3.86 -7.37
CA LEU A 76 -1.75 4.90 -7.51
C LEU A 76 -1.23 6.14 -8.24
N TYR A 77 0.02 6.52 -8.01
CA TYR A 77 0.66 7.62 -8.73
C TYR A 77 0.93 7.23 -10.19
N ALA A 78 1.50 6.05 -10.44
CA ALA A 78 1.86 5.62 -11.80
C ALA A 78 0.67 5.23 -12.70
N LEU A 79 -0.49 4.91 -12.13
CA LEU A 79 -1.66 4.39 -12.87
C LEU A 79 -2.94 5.23 -12.64
N PRO A 80 -3.00 6.51 -13.09
CA PRO A 80 -4.16 7.37 -12.85
C PRO A 80 -5.49 6.77 -13.32
N ALA A 81 -5.50 6.15 -14.51
CA ALA A 81 -6.68 5.55 -15.11
C ALA A 81 -7.18 4.29 -14.37
N ALA A 82 -6.30 3.59 -13.63
CA ALA A 82 -6.63 2.37 -12.92
C ALA A 82 -6.73 2.55 -11.39
N ARG A 83 -6.66 3.80 -10.88
CA ARG A 83 -6.79 4.09 -9.44
C ARG A 83 -8.00 3.43 -8.79
N PRO A 84 -9.23 3.43 -9.37
CA PRO A 84 -10.36 2.78 -8.73
C PRO A 84 -10.12 1.30 -8.43
N ILE A 85 -9.47 0.59 -9.35
CA ILE A 85 -9.14 -0.84 -9.21
C ILE A 85 -8.11 -1.02 -8.08
N VAL A 86 -7.06 -0.20 -8.05
CA VAL A 86 -6.01 -0.28 -7.02
C VAL A 86 -6.58 0.07 -5.64
N LEU A 87 -7.45 1.07 -5.55
CA LEU A 87 -8.11 1.47 -4.29
C LEU A 87 -9.06 0.40 -3.75
N MET A 88 -9.68 -0.42 -4.60
CA MET A 88 -10.51 -1.55 -4.13
C MET A 88 -9.73 -2.55 -3.26
N PHE A 89 -8.41 -2.68 -3.44
CA PHE A 89 -7.59 -3.56 -2.61
C PHE A 89 -7.39 -3.05 -1.17
N TYR A 90 -7.81 -1.83 -0.85
CA TYR A 90 -7.83 -1.33 0.52
C TYR A 90 -9.01 -1.86 1.33
N ILE A 91 -10.11 -2.26 0.69
CA ILE A 91 -11.29 -2.81 1.36
C ILE A 91 -10.94 -4.01 2.26
N PRO A 92 -10.25 -5.06 1.77
CA PRO A 92 -9.87 -6.17 2.63
C PRO A 92 -8.91 -5.70 3.73
N ALA A 93 -7.94 -4.82 3.44
CA ALA A 93 -7.01 -4.31 4.44
C ALA A 93 -7.74 -3.60 5.61
N PHE A 94 -8.69 -2.71 5.30
CA PHE A 94 -9.52 -2.05 6.32
C PHE A 94 -10.44 -3.02 7.05
N SER A 95 -10.94 -4.06 6.37
CA SER A 95 -11.74 -5.10 7.02
C SER A 95 -10.93 -5.88 8.08
N PHE A 96 -9.65 -6.15 7.82
CA PHE A 96 -8.76 -6.71 8.85
C PHE A 96 -8.48 -5.72 9.99
N GLY A 97 -8.27 -4.45 9.66
CA GLY A 97 -8.13 -3.40 10.67
C GLY A 97 -9.33 -3.30 11.60
N MET A 98 -10.54 -3.44 11.08
CA MET A 98 -11.78 -3.36 11.86
C MET A 98 -11.91 -4.50 12.89
N LEU A 99 -11.38 -5.67 12.59
CA LEU A 99 -11.44 -6.84 13.47
C LEU A 99 -10.32 -6.85 14.53
N GLY A 100 -9.18 -6.21 14.25
CA GLY A 100 -7.98 -6.29 15.09
C GLY A 100 -7.65 -5.03 15.89
N LEU A 101 -8.04 -3.84 15.42
CA LEU A 101 -7.56 -2.57 15.98
C LEU A 101 -8.56 -1.93 16.95
N ARG A 102 -8.05 -1.26 17.97
CA ARG A 102 -8.86 -0.39 18.83
C ARG A 102 -9.36 0.82 18.02
N LYS A 103 -10.50 1.39 18.41
CA LYS A 103 -11.11 2.56 17.75
C LYS A 103 -10.10 3.67 17.43
N GLY A 104 -9.26 4.06 18.39
CA GLY A 104 -8.25 5.10 18.19
C GLY A 104 -7.18 4.75 17.15
N GLN A 105 -6.70 3.50 17.15
CA GLN A 105 -5.73 3.01 16.17
C GLN A 105 -6.35 2.91 14.78
N TYR A 106 -7.60 2.47 14.69
CA TYR A 106 -8.33 2.42 13.43
C TYR A 106 -8.56 3.82 12.84
N MET A 107 -8.94 4.79 13.67
CA MET A 107 -9.11 6.19 13.23
C MET A 107 -7.79 6.82 12.78
N SER A 108 -6.69 6.58 13.52
CA SER A 108 -5.37 7.09 13.09
C SER A 108 -4.93 6.45 11.77
N LEU A 109 -5.15 5.14 11.60
CA LEU A 109 -4.84 4.44 10.36
C LEU A 109 -5.62 5.02 9.18
N ALA A 110 -6.94 5.19 9.32
CA ALA A 110 -7.78 5.78 8.29
C ALA A 110 -7.31 7.20 7.92
N ALA A 111 -7.03 8.04 8.92
CA ALA A 111 -6.49 9.38 8.71
C ALA A 111 -5.15 9.35 7.96
N SER A 112 -4.24 8.45 8.33
CA SER A 112 -2.95 8.28 7.65
C SER A 112 -3.11 7.84 6.19
N VAL A 113 -4.02 6.91 5.89
CA VAL A 113 -4.29 6.47 4.51
C VAL A 113 -4.86 7.61 3.67
N MET A 114 -5.82 8.36 4.22
CA MET A 114 -6.42 9.52 3.55
C MET A 114 -5.37 10.62 3.30
N ALA A 115 -4.49 10.89 4.27
CA ALA A 115 -3.41 11.86 4.12
C ALA A 115 -2.40 11.43 3.04
N LEU A 116 -2.01 10.16 3.01
CA LEU A 116 -1.11 9.64 1.98
C LEU A 116 -1.74 9.73 0.58
N TYR A 117 -2.99 9.29 0.42
CA TYR A 117 -3.65 9.41 -0.88
C TYR A 117 -3.84 10.87 -1.30
N GLY A 118 -4.25 11.74 -0.37
CA GLY A 118 -4.34 13.18 -0.60
C GLY A 118 -3.01 13.79 -1.04
N SER A 119 -1.89 13.35 -0.45
CA SER A 119 -0.55 13.82 -0.86
C SER A 119 -0.20 13.43 -2.29
N VAL A 120 -0.59 12.23 -2.76
CA VAL A 120 -0.41 11.81 -4.16
C VAL A 120 -1.20 12.72 -5.10
N LEU A 121 -2.44 13.06 -4.76
CA LEU A 121 -3.27 13.95 -5.57
C LEU A 121 -2.71 15.39 -5.61
N VAL A 122 -2.19 15.89 -4.49
CA VAL A 122 -1.55 17.22 -4.44
C VAL A 122 -0.27 17.24 -5.28
N LEU A 123 0.56 16.20 -5.20
CA LEU A 123 1.78 16.10 -6.01
C LEU A 123 1.45 16.10 -7.50
N GLU A 124 0.48 15.29 -7.92
CA GLU A 124 0.02 15.27 -9.31
C GLU A 124 -0.58 16.62 -9.76
N TYR A 125 -1.34 17.30 -8.90
CA TYR A 125 -1.87 18.63 -9.22
C TYR A 125 -0.74 19.65 -9.44
N LEU A 126 0.27 19.65 -8.57
CA LEU A 126 1.42 20.55 -8.69
C LEU A 126 2.24 20.27 -9.96
N GLU A 127 2.45 19.00 -10.32
CA GLU A 127 3.14 18.64 -11.56
C GLU A 127 2.39 19.13 -12.79
N ASN A 128 1.06 18.97 -12.82
CA ASN A 128 0.24 19.45 -13.94
C ASN A 128 0.23 20.99 -14.06
N VAL A 129 0.32 21.71 -12.94
CA VAL A 129 0.37 23.19 -12.93
C VAL A 129 1.73 23.71 -13.40
N VAL A 130 2.83 23.02 -13.07
CA VAL A 130 4.20 23.43 -13.44
C VAL A 130 4.50 23.21 -14.93
N VAL A 131 3.77 22.31 -15.60
CA VAL A 131 3.97 21.96 -17.02
C VAL A 131 3.16 22.86 -17.98
N LEU A 132 2.23 23.67 -17.47
CA LEU A 132 1.48 24.70 -18.20
C LEU A 132 2.21 26.05 -18.23
#